data_AF-A0A8T7H5P9-F1
#
_entry.id   AF-A0A8T7H5P9-F1
#
_cell.length_a   1.000
_cell.length_b   1.000
_cell.length_c   1.000
_cell.angle_alpha   90.00
_cell.angle_beta   90.00
_cell.angle_gamma   90.00
#
_symmetry.space_group_name_H-M   'P 1'
#
loop_
_entity.id
_entity.type
_entity.pdbx_description
1 polymer ?
#
loop_
_entity_poly.entity_id
_entity_poly.type
_entity_poly.pdbx_seq_one_letter_code
_entity_poly.pdbx_strand_id
1 'polypeptide(L)'
;MNTGFLRVLLDPRRFFEERIKNEPGLKVPALIVLVYALIGAVAAALTVNVIIALLPAEAQAFGAIGVAFAAVGAVIMGFLSWIICAAVFYIVSMLFGGEGSFTRTLEVTGYGLLPQVFGGIIGTAFSYQVISNLT
;
A
#
# COMPACT_ATOMS: atom_id res chain seq x y z
N MET A 1 12.37 6.37 25.33
CA MET A 1 12.56 5.72 24.01
C MET A 1 12.21 6.72 22.91
N ASN A 2 13.09 6.92 21.93
CA ASN A 2 12.83 7.67 20.70
C ASN A 2 11.83 6.87 19.82
N THR A 3 10.57 6.79 20.23
CA THR A 3 9.52 6.06 19.49
C THR A 3 8.92 6.90 18.35
N GLY A 4 9.66 7.86 17.79
CA GLY A 4 9.13 8.88 16.87
C GLY A 4 8.23 8.30 15.77
N PHE A 5 8.62 7.17 15.17
CA PHE A 5 7.83 6.50 14.14
C PHE A 5 6.70 5.61 14.69
N LEU A 6 6.96 4.81 15.75
CA LEU A 6 5.93 3.95 16.36
C LEU A 6 4.76 4.74 16.99
N ARG A 7 4.98 6.02 17.32
CA ARG A 7 3.92 6.92 17.78
C ARG A 7 2.78 7.03 16.79
N VAL A 8 3.01 6.90 15.48
CA VAL A 8 1.91 6.91 14.50
C VAL A 8 0.89 5.79 14.74
N LEU A 9 1.33 4.66 15.33
CA LEU A 9 0.47 3.51 15.66
C LEU A 9 -0.06 3.58 17.10
N LEU A 10 0.78 4.01 18.04
CA LEU A 10 0.48 3.92 19.48
C LEU A 10 -0.07 5.21 20.09
N ASP A 11 0.21 6.36 19.49
CA ASP A 11 -0.24 7.69 19.93
C ASP A 11 -0.35 8.63 18.70
N PRO A 12 -1.29 8.32 17.76
CA PRO A 12 -1.39 9.03 16.49
C PRO A 12 -1.67 10.52 16.68
N ARG A 13 -2.40 10.89 17.74
CA ARG A 13 -2.71 12.29 18.07
C ARG A 13 -1.42 13.09 18.26
N ARG A 14 -0.55 12.68 19.19
CA ARG A 14 0.69 13.42 19.45
C ARG A 14 1.62 13.41 18.23
N PHE A 15 1.66 12.30 17.49
CA PHE A 15 2.43 12.21 16.26
C PHE A 15 2.00 13.28 15.25
N PHE A 16 0.71 13.37 14.91
CA PHE A 16 0.24 14.34 13.93
C PHE A 16 0.26 15.80 14.44
N GLU A 17 0.05 16.03 15.74
CA GLU A 17 0.24 17.35 16.38
C GLU A 17 1.69 17.86 16.25
N GLU A 18 2.69 16.97 16.32
CA GLU A 18 4.09 17.33 16.08
C GLU A 18 4.39 17.49 14.58
N ARG A 19 3.83 16.63 13.71
CA ARG A 19 4.06 16.68 12.26
C ARG A 19 3.49 17.93 11.59
N ILE A 20 2.33 18.41 12.02
CA ILE A 20 1.67 19.57 11.39
C ILE A 20 2.48 20.87 11.52
N LYS A 21 3.36 20.96 12.53
CA LYS A 21 4.25 22.11 12.77
C LYS A 21 5.37 22.27 11.75
N ASN A 22 5.69 21.20 11.01
CA ASN A 22 6.74 21.17 9.99
C ASN A 22 6.14 21.17 8.59
N GLU A 23 6.91 21.52 7.57
CA GLU A 23 6.46 21.42 6.18
C GLU A 23 6.07 19.97 5.81
N PRO A 24 5.07 19.77 4.92
CA PRO A 24 4.68 18.43 4.47
C PRO A 24 5.85 17.66 3.84
N GLY A 25 6.15 16.48 4.37
CA GLY A 25 7.23 15.63 3.87
C GLY A 25 6.72 14.28 3.34
N LEU A 26 6.92 14.01 2.04
CA LEU A 26 6.42 12.78 1.41
C LEU A 26 7.37 11.59 1.43
N LYS A 27 8.64 11.76 1.81
CA LYS A 27 9.66 10.70 1.76
C LYS A 27 9.25 9.45 2.56
N VAL A 28 8.82 9.64 3.82
CA VAL A 28 8.41 8.53 4.69
C VAL A 28 7.05 7.95 4.27
N PRO A 29 6.01 8.76 4.01
CA PRO A 29 4.76 8.28 3.41
C PRO A 29 4.95 7.43 2.15
N ALA A 30 5.77 7.89 1.19
CA ALA A 30 6.04 7.17 -0.05
C ALA A 30 6.80 5.86 0.21
N LEU A 31 7.69 5.80 1.21
CA LEU A 31 8.36 4.57 1.59
C LEU A 31 7.39 3.55 2.20
N ILE A 32 6.43 3.99 3.03
CA ILE A 32 5.36 3.13 3.55
C ILE A 32 4.55 2.54 2.41
N VAL A 33 4.12 3.39 1.46
CA VAL A 33 3.36 2.98 0.27
C VAL A 33 4.15 2.00 -0.58
N LEU A 34 5.45 2.25 -0.79
CA LEU A 34 6.32 1.33 -1.52
C LEU A 34 6.38 -0.04 -0.87
N VAL A 35 6.62 -0.11 0.45
CA VAL A 35 6.69 -1.38 1.17
C VAL A 35 5.35 -2.13 1.09
N TYR A 36 4.24 -1.42 1.33
CA TYR A 36 2.90 -1.98 1.18
C TYR A 36 2.64 -2.51 -0.24
N ALA A 37 3.03 -1.75 -1.26
CA ALA A 37 2.81 -2.12 -2.65
C ALA A 37 3.70 -3.30 -3.10
N LEU A 38 4.92 -3.42 -2.57
CA LEU A 38 5.79 -4.57 -2.78
C LEU A 38 5.22 -5.85 -2.16
N ILE A 39 4.62 -5.76 -0.97
CA ILE A 39 3.87 -6.88 -0.37
C ILE A 39 2.71 -7.28 -1.28
N GLY A 40 1.95 -6.30 -1.78
CA GLY A 40 0.89 -6.53 -2.75
C GLY A 40 1.38 -7.18 -4.05
N ALA A 41 2.57 -6.83 -4.53
CA ALA A 41 3.19 -7.43 -5.71
C ALA A 41 3.51 -8.92 -5.50
N VAL A 42 3.99 -9.30 -4.31
CA VAL A 42 4.20 -10.72 -3.95
C VAL A 42 2.86 -11.47 -3.95
N ALA A 43 1.81 -10.90 -3.33
CA ALA A 43 0.49 -11.51 -3.31
C ALA A 43 -0.12 -11.67 -4.71
N ALA A 44 0.05 -10.65 -5.57
CA ALA A 44 -0.40 -10.68 -6.97
C ALA A 44 0.35 -11.75 -7.77
N ALA A 45 1.67 -11.86 -7.60
CA ALA A 45 2.47 -12.89 -8.25
C ALA A 45 2.04 -14.30 -7.82
N LEU A 46 1.77 -14.54 -6.53
CA LEU A 46 1.25 -15.81 -6.05
C LEU A 46 -0.08 -16.17 -6.71
N THR A 47 -1.03 -15.22 -6.72
CA THR A 47 -2.35 -15.40 -7.34
C THR A 47 -2.24 -15.73 -8.83
N VAL A 48 -1.41 -14.99 -9.57
CA VAL A 48 -1.25 -15.19 -11.02
C VAL A 48 -0.57 -16.53 -11.33
N ASN A 49 0.39 -16.97 -10.52
CA ASN A 49 0.99 -18.30 -10.69
C ASN A 49 -0.05 -19.43 -10.56
N VAL A 50 -1.00 -19.32 -9.61
CA VAL A 50 -2.10 -20.29 -9.49
C VAL A 50 -2.97 -20.29 -10.74
N ILE A 51 -3.33 -19.11 -11.25
CA ILE A 51 -4.14 -18.99 -12.47
C ILE A 51 -3.40 -19.62 -13.66
N ILE A 52 -2.10 -19.34 -13.82
CA ILE A 52 -1.28 -19.89 -14.91
C ILE A 52 -1.25 -21.42 -14.86
N ALA A 53 -1.11 -22.02 -13.67
CA ALA A 53 -1.07 -23.48 -13.52
C ALA A 53 -2.35 -24.18 -14.01
N LEU A 54 -3.48 -23.45 -14.05
CA LEU A 54 -4.77 -23.94 -14.55
C LEU A 54 -4.95 -23.75 -16.07
N LEU A 55 -4.04 -23.05 -16.74
CA LEU A 55 -4.12 -22.80 -18.18
C LEU A 55 -3.52 -23.95 -19.00
N PRO A 56 -3.91 -24.08 -20.29
CA PRO A 56 -3.24 -24.99 -21.23
C PRO A 56 -1.73 -24.69 -21.38
N ALA A 57 -0.94 -25.69 -21.74
CA ALA A 57 0.53 -25.60 -21.81
C ALA A 57 1.01 -24.46 -22.74
N GLU A 58 0.30 -24.22 -23.84
CA GLU A 58 0.60 -23.15 -24.80
C GLU A 58 0.48 -21.76 -24.16
N ALA A 59 -0.46 -21.58 -23.22
CA ALA A 59 -0.65 -20.33 -22.49
C ALA A 59 0.29 -20.20 -21.29
N GLN A 60 0.70 -21.32 -20.67
CA GLN A 60 1.69 -21.34 -19.59
C GLN A 60 3.05 -20.77 -20.02
N ALA A 61 3.40 -20.88 -21.32
CA ALA A 61 4.61 -20.28 -21.89
C ALA A 61 4.69 -18.75 -21.69
N PHE A 62 3.55 -18.08 -21.51
CA PHE A 62 3.48 -16.63 -21.23
C PHE A 62 3.42 -16.29 -19.73
N GLY A 63 3.51 -17.29 -18.86
CA GLY A 63 3.30 -17.12 -17.42
C GLY A 63 4.23 -16.11 -16.76
N ALA A 64 5.51 -16.12 -17.12
CA ALA A 64 6.50 -15.17 -16.59
C ALA A 64 6.14 -13.70 -16.91
N ILE A 65 5.59 -13.46 -18.10
CA ILE A 65 5.11 -12.12 -18.50
C ILE A 65 3.90 -11.74 -17.65
N GLY A 66 2.93 -12.65 -17.48
CA GLY A 66 1.76 -12.42 -16.63
C GLY A 66 2.13 -12.05 -15.19
N VAL A 67 3.07 -12.78 -14.59
CA VAL A 67 3.57 -12.49 -13.24
C VAL A 67 4.26 -11.13 -13.17
N ALA A 68 5.09 -10.78 -14.15
CA ALA A 68 5.75 -9.49 -14.21
C ALA A 68 4.74 -8.33 -14.31
N PHE A 69 3.73 -8.44 -15.17
CA PHE A 69 2.66 -7.45 -15.27
C PHE A 69 1.88 -7.31 -13.97
N ALA A 70 1.57 -8.41 -13.30
CA ALA A 70 0.86 -8.38 -12.03
C ALA A 70 1.67 -7.70 -10.93
N ALA A 71 2.96 -8.02 -10.82
CA ALA A 71 3.85 -7.42 -9.83
C ALA A 71 4.05 -5.92 -10.06
N VAL A 72 4.38 -5.52 -11.29
CA VAL A 72 4.55 -4.09 -11.66
C VAL A 72 3.23 -3.34 -11.51
N GLY A 73 2.12 -3.94 -11.97
CA GLY A 73 0.78 -3.40 -11.83
C GLY A 73 0.40 -3.16 -10.37
N ALA A 74 0.69 -4.10 -9.48
CA ALA A 74 0.43 -3.95 -8.04
C ALA A 74 1.23 -2.78 -7.43
N VAL A 75 2.50 -2.58 -7.82
CA VAL A 75 3.29 -1.45 -7.35
C VAL A 75 2.69 -0.12 -7.83
N ILE A 76 2.41 0.00 -9.13
CA ILE A 76 1.81 1.20 -9.72
C ILE A 76 0.46 1.50 -9.06
N MET A 77 -0.40 0.49 -8.94
CA MET A 77 -1.72 0.63 -8.32
C MET A 77 -1.61 1.00 -6.84
N GLY A 78 -0.61 0.52 -6.10
CA GLY A 78 -0.39 0.93 -4.72
C GLY A 78 -0.19 2.45 -4.57
N PHE A 79 0.63 3.05 -5.44
CA PHE A 79 0.81 4.51 -5.46
C PHE A 79 -0.43 5.24 -5.96
N LEU A 80 -1.08 4.75 -7.03
CA LEU A 80 -2.29 5.36 -7.55
C LEU A 80 -3.41 5.34 -6.51
N SER A 81 -3.63 4.22 -5.83
CA SER A 81 -4.63 4.09 -4.76
C SER A 81 -4.36 5.06 -3.60
N TRP A 82 -3.10 5.26 -3.20
CA TRP A 82 -2.75 6.25 -2.19
C TRP A 82 -3.08 7.68 -2.65
N ILE A 83 -2.71 8.04 -3.87
CA ILE A 83 -2.99 9.36 -4.45
C ILE A 83 -4.50 9.59 -4.57
N ILE A 84 -5.25 8.60 -5.06
CA ILE A 84 -6.71 8.65 -5.19
C ILE A 84 -7.36 8.81 -3.82
N CYS A 85 -6.92 8.03 -2.83
CA CYS A 85 -7.43 8.13 -1.47
C CYS A 85 -7.19 9.53 -0.87
N ALA A 86 -5.98 10.07 -1.04
CA ALA A 86 -5.67 11.44 -0.64
C ALA A 86 -6.54 12.47 -1.38
N ALA A 87 -6.78 12.28 -2.69
CA ALA A 87 -7.57 13.19 -3.49
C ALA A 87 -9.03 13.21 -3.03
N VAL A 88 -9.61 12.05 -2.74
CA VAL A 88 -10.95 11.93 -2.16
C VAL A 88 -11.02 12.66 -0.82
N PHE A 89 -10.08 12.42 0.10
CA PHE A 89 -10.07 13.12 1.39
C PHE A 89 -9.88 14.62 1.26
N TYR A 90 -9.04 15.07 0.34
CA TYR A 90 -8.80 16.49 0.08
C TYR A 90 -10.06 17.17 -0.47
N ILE A 91 -10.73 16.56 -1.45
CA ILE A 91 -11.99 17.08 -2.02
C ILE A 91 -13.08 17.14 -0.96
N VAL A 92 -13.26 16.05 -0.19
CA VAL A 92 -14.24 16.02 0.90
C VAL A 92 -13.93 17.12 1.91
N SER A 93 -12.68 17.26 2.35
CA SER A 93 -12.26 18.32 3.27
C SER A 93 -12.61 19.71 2.75
N MET A 94 -12.35 20.00 1.46
CA MET A 94 -12.69 21.28 0.85
C MET A 94 -14.20 21.56 0.86
N LEU A 95 -15.03 20.55 0.59
CA LEU A 95 -16.49 20.69 0.63
C LEU A 95 -17.02 21.07 2.03
N PHE A 96 -16.29 20.71 3.08
CA PHE A 96 -16.62 21.05 4.47
C PHE A 96 -15.82 22.25 5.00
N GLY A 97 -15.21 23.06 4.12
CA GLY A 97 -14.49 24.28 4.51
C GLY A 97 -13.11 24.04 5.14
N GLY A 98 -12.54 22.85 4.95
CA GLY A 98 -11.20 22.52 5.43
C GLY A 98 -10.10 23.29 4.68
N GLU A 99 -9.06 23.67 5.42
CA GLU A 99 -7.90 24.39 4.91
C GLU A 99 -6.66 23.49 4.84
N GLY A 100 -5.73 23.80 3.94
CA GLY A 100 -4.46 23.09 3.81
C GLY A 100 -4.12 22.72 2.37
N SER A 101 -2.98 22.05 2.18
CA SER A 101 -2.50 21.64 0.86
C SER A 101 -2.76 20.16 0.60
N PHE A 102 -2.94 19.81 -0.67
CA PHE A 102 -3.03 18.41 -1.10
C PHE A 102 -1.81 17.57 -0.67
N THR A 103 -0.61 18.18 -0.68
CA THR A 103 0.63 17.55 -0.19
C THR A 103 0.55 17.15 1.27
N ARG A 104 -0.11 17.95 2.13
CA ARG A 104 -0.35 17.58 3.54
C ARG A 104 -1.30 16.38 3.64
N THR A 105 -2.36 16.35 2.84
CA THR A 105 -3.28 15.21 2.82
C THR A 105 -2.59 13.93 2.35
N LEU A 106 -1.71 14.01 1.34
CA LEU A 106 -0.85 12.90 0.93
C LEU A 106 0.03 12.41 2.08
N GLU A 107 0.70 13.33 2.79
CA GLU A 107 1.53 12.97 3.95
C GLU A 107 0.73 12.18 4.99
N VAL A 108 -0.41 12.72 5.43
CA VAL A 108 -1.23 12.12 6.49
C VAL A 108 -1.80 10.77 6.08
N THR A 109 -2.35 10.68 4.86
CA THR A 109 -2.91 9.42 4.35
C THR A 109 -1.85 8.33 4.15
N GLY A 110 -0.63 8.69 3.76
CA GLY A 110 0.45 7.70 3.61
C GLY A 110 0.93 7.14 4.94
N TYR A 111 0.95 7.96 6.01
CA TYR A 111 1.14 7.44 7.37
C TYR A 111 0.01 6.51 7.81
N GLY A 112 -1.22 6.80 7.40
CA GLY A 112 -2.40 5.96 7.65
C GLY A 112 -2.34 4.57 6.99
N LEU A 113 -1.45 4.37 6.01
CA LEU A 113 -1.22 3.06 5.39
C LEU A 113 -0.25 2.17 6.17
N LEU A 114 0.39 2.67 7.23
CA LEU A 114 1.34 1.84 7.99
C LEU A 114 0.73 0.56 8.58
N PRO A 115 -0.49 0.56 9.15
CA PRO A 115 -1.14 -0.68 9.60
C PRO A 115 -1.30 -1.72 8.48
N GLN A 116 -1.49 -1.26 7.24
CA GLN A 116 -1.66 -2.15 6.08
C GLN A 116 -0.38 -2.89 5.70
N VAL A 117 0.80 -2.42 6.12
CA VAL A 117 2.05 -3.18 5.96
C VAL A 117 1.97 -4.49 6.75
N PHE A 118 1.53 -4.42 8.00
CA PHE A 118 1.37 -5.60 8.86
C PHE A 118 0.22 -6.49 8.38
N GLY A 119 -0.92 -5.89 8.07
CA GLY A 119 -2.08 -6.60 7.52
C GLY A 119 -1.74 -7.30 6.19
N GLY A 120 -0.97 -6.65 5.32
CA GLY A 120 -0.49 -7.20 4.06
C GLY A 120 0.42 -8.40 4.27
N ILE A 121 1.42 -8.31 5.16
CA ILE A 121 2.33 -9.44 5.45
C ILE A 121 1.53 -10.66 5.93
N ILE A 122 0.63 -10.45 6.89
CA ILE A 122 -0.23 -11.50 7.43
C ILE A 122 -1.09 -12.08 6.29
N GLY A 123 -1.78 -11.23 5.54
CA GLY A 123 -2.63 -11.63 4.42
C GLY A 123 -1.89 -12.45 3.37
N THR A 124 -0.71 -11.99 2.93
CA THR A 124 0.12 -12.71 1.95
C THR A 124 0.59 -14.06 2.49
N ALA A 125 1.00 -14.14 3.76
CA ALA A 125 1.40 -15.40 4.38
C ALA A 125 0.23 -16.41 4.42
N PHE A 126 -0.96 -15.95 4.80
CA PHE A 126 -2.17 -16.76 4.76
C PHE A 126 -2.53 -17.20 3.33
N SER A 127 -2.48 -16.29 2.35
CA SER A 127 -2.71 -16.63 0.94
C SER A 127 -1.74 -17.70 0.46
N TYR A 128 -0.46 -17.58 0.80
CA TYR A 128 0.55 -18.59 0.46
C TYR A 128 0.21 -19.95 1.07
N GLN A 129 -0.14 -20.01 2.37
CA GLN A 129 -0.54 -21.26 3.02
C GLN A 129 -1.76 -21.89 2.35
N VAL A 130 -2.82 -21.12 2.09
CA VAL A 130 -4.02 -21.63 1.43
C VAL A 130 -3.68 -22.17 0.04
N ILE A 131 -2.93 -21.41 -0.76
CA ILE A 131 -2.51 -21.81 -2.10
C ILE A 131 -1.68 -23.10 -2.07
N SER A 132 -0.70 -23.19 -1.17
CA SER A 132 0.18 -24.37 -1.04
C SER A 132 -0.55 -25.66 -0.64
N ASN A 133 -1.75 -25.56 -0.08
CA ASN A 133 -2.59 -26.73 0.23
C ASN A 133 -3.53 -27.12 -0.93
N LEU A 134 -3.63 -26.29 -1.97
CA LEU A 134 -4.50 -26.53 -3.14
C LEU A 134 -3.75 -27.11 -4.34
N THR A 135 -2.42 -27.03 -4.35
CA THR A 135 -1.51 -27.52 -5.41
C THR A 135 -0.62 -28.62 -4.87
#